data_AF-A0A1B4FJX3-F1
#
_entry.id   AF-A0A1B4FJX3-F1
#
_cell.length_a   1.000
_cell.length_b   1.000
_cell.length_c   1.000
_cell.angle_alpha   90.00
_cell.angle_beta   90.00
_cell.angle_gamma   90.00
#
_symmetry.space_group_name_H-M   'P 1'
#
loop_
_entity.id
_entity.type
_entity.pdbx_description
1 polymer ?
#
loop_
_entity_poly.entity_id
_entity_poly.type
_entity_poly.pdbx_seq_one_letter_code
_entity_poly.pdbx_strand_id
1 'polypeptide(L)'
;MSARRLLVGATFTASPLDPLLRARRFDDVAFTRYNQLLQALLAPDPQHARDETLLLVRLADFVRHEASDRAQSPDSLAALLTQRADAWLDALASFSASRAMPPCIVVLPSPALDARGAALADTCRRLECALQSVPGVRALDWADFVSASAIAQPFDPVADKLGHVPLTIECFAAFAKWIAARLHDGGGADSGAAKRDASAVSGAHTHTQTAAVADADANANASADVNATAAATPHEAAPHTRVNADAAAGHIRNAAPTDACSRDAASPSAPAPSASLARFFERLQLRITGVPLDDETALAKSARLSHTAATFHLSGRPYLEADLLDAAERNASGLALTVADRFGQYGCSGFALVRADAGLPVLAEFVLSCTVLGKQVEHGALLAFAHAARQAALPAIAIDYARTDGNQPAVEFVDALAAQAGVAVERNGSRARLRIAPSALADAVLARAKAPQALAATAQALDLAPLFSRSTTHLAVHR
;
A
#
# COMPACT_ATOMS: atom_id res chain seq x y z
N MET A 1 29.79 -8.60 17.26
CA MET A 1 29.30 -7.28 16.81
C MET A 1 27.78 -7.35 16.84
N SER A 2 27.09 -6.35 17.40
CA SER A 2 25.63 -6.35 17.44
C SER A 2 25.09 -6.29 16.01
N ALA A 3 24.07 -7.08 15.69
CA ALA A 3 23.43 -7.05 14.38
C ALA A 3 22.87 -5.63 14.10
N ARG A 4 23.18 -5.07 12.94
CA ARG A 4 22.70 -3.74 12.53
C ARG A 4 21.31 -3.86 11.92
N ARG A 5 20.32 -3.38 12.66
CA ARG A 5 18.91 -3.37 12.24
C ARG A 5 18.52 -1.97 11.76
N LEU A 6 17.90 -1.91 10.59
CA LEU A 6 17.49 -0.66 9.94
C LEU A 6 16.00 -0.72 9.58
N LEU A 7 15.23 0.26 10.06
CA LEU A 7 13.87 0.53 9.62
C LEU A 7 13.89 1.60 8.52
N VAL A 8 13.39 1.25 7.34
CA VAL A 8 13.22 2.16 6.20
C VAL A 8 11.75 2.55 6.06
N GLY A 9 11.46 3.82 6.27
CA GLY A 9 10.16 4.42 5.99
C GLY A 9 10.20 5.22 4.69
N ALA A 10 9.26 5.02 3.78
CA ALA A 10 9.20 5.79 2.53
C ALA A 10 7.78 6.19 2.15
N THR A 11 7.63 7.36 1.50
CA THR A 11 6.36 7.78 0.86
C THR A 11 6.10 7.07 -0.48
N PHE A 12 7.13 6.44 -1.03
CA PHE A 12 7.14 5.70 -2.29
C PHE A 12 7.64 4.25 -2.10
N THR A 13 7.65 3.45 -3.16
CA THR A 13 8.14 2.07 -3.13
C THR A 13 9.67 2.03 -3.00
N ALA A 14 10.16 1.76 -1.79
CA ALA A 14 11.58 1.70 -1.47
C ALA A 14 12.16 0.28 -1.35
N SER A 15 11.37 -0.77 -1.63
CA SER A 15 11.82 -2.17 -1.55
C SER A 15 13.04 -2.51 -2.41
N PRO A 16 13.34 -1.85 -3.56
CA PRO A 16 14.60 -2.10 -4.27
C PRO A 16 15.86 -1.83 -3.44
N LEU A 17 15.77 -1.04 -2.37
CA LEU A 17 16.89 -0.79 -1.46
C LEU A 17 17.25 -2.02 -0.61
N ASP A 18 16.34 -2.97 -0.42
CA ASP A 18 16.52 -4.09 0.50
C ASP A 18 17.79 -4.92 0.21
N PRO A 19 17.94 -5.57 -0.96
CA PRO A 19 19.14 -6.34 -1.27
C PRO A 19 20.41 -5.45 -1.31
N LEU A 20 20.27 -4.18 -1.68
CA LEU A 20 21.38 -3.24 -1.79
C LEU A 20 21.92 -2.79 -0.43
N LEU A 21 21.05 -2.61 0.56
CA LEU A 21 21.42 -2.27 1.93
C LEU A 21 21.97 -3.50 2.66
N ARG A 22 21.37 -4.69 2.46
CA ARG A 22 21.92 -5.93 3.04
C ARG A 22 23.34 -6.24 2.55
N ALA A 23 23.61 -6.00 1.26
CA ALA A 23 24.96 -6.11 0.68
C ALA A 23 25.98 -5.13 1.32
N ARG A 24 25.52 -4.19 2.15
CA ARG A 24 26.33 -3.18 2.84
C ARG A 24 26.34 -3.36 4.35
N ARG A 25 26.12 -4.60 4.84
CA ARG A 25 26.25 -4.99 6.26
C ARG A 25 25.14 -4.44 7.16
N PHE A 26 23.94 -4.21 6.61
CA PHE A 26 22.72 -4.19 7.41
C PHE A 26 22.18 -5.61 7.49
N ASP A 27 22.23 -6.21 8.69
CA ASP A 27 21.86 -7.61 8.90
C ASP A 27 20.35 -7.82 8.79
N ASP A 28 19.57 -6.83 9.24
CA ASP A 28 18.11 -6.82 9.20
C ASP A 28 17.63 -5.46 8.65
N VAL A 29 16.90 -5.51 7.54
CA VAL A 29 16.30 -4.32 6.92
C VAL A 29 14.80 -4.55 6.87
N ALA A 30 14.08 -3.73 7.63
CA ALA A 30 12.63 -3.73 7.69
C ALA A 30 12.08 -2.49 6.99
N PHE A 31 10.88 -2.60 6.42
CA PHE A 31 10.21 -1.49 5.74
C PHE A 31 8.87 -1.18 6.40
N THR A 32 8.52 0.10 6.48
CA THR A 32 7.14 0.48 6.77
C THR A 32 6.23 0.00 5.64
N ARG A 33 4.99 -0.37 5.96
CA ARG A 33 4.01 -0.75 4.94
C ARG A 33 3.79 0.38 3.93
N TYR A 34 3.50 -0.01 2.69
CA TYR A 34 3.25 0.93 1.59
C TYR A 34 2.16 1.94 1.95
N ASN A 35 2.41 3.22 1.69
CA ASN A 35 1.52 4.36 2.01
C ASN A 35 1.12 4.47 3.50
N GLN A 36 1.91 3.92 4.42
CA GLN A 36 1.64 3.96 5.87
C GLN A 36 2.75 4.61 6.68
N LEU A 37 3.70 5.31 6.05
CA LEU A 37 4.79 5.98 6.76
C LEU A 37 4.26 6.97 7.83
N LEU A 38 3.29 7.83 7.50
CA LEU A 38 2.69 8.74 8.49
C LEU A 38 2.07 7.98 9.67
N GLN A 39 1.43 6.84 9.40
CA GLN A 39 0.84 6.00 10.45
C GLN A 39 1.92 5.38 11.33
N ALA A 40 3.04 4.94 10.74
CA ALA A 40 4.19 4.41 11.45
C ALA A 40 4.89 5.48 12.31
N LEU A 41 4.88 6.75 11.90
CA LEU A 41 5.36 7.87 12.73
C LEU A 41 4.42 8.11 13.93
N LEU A 42 3.11 8.03 13.73
CA LEU A 42 2.09 8.27 14.77
C LEU A 42 1.96 7.11 15.77
N ALA A 43 2.20 5.88 15.32
CA ALA A 43 2.22 4.67 16.13
C ALA A 43 3.43 3.81 15.75
N PRO A 44 4.61 4.11 16.30
CA PRO A 44 5.82 3.35 16.04
C PRO A 44 5.66 1.89 16.46
N ASP A 45 6.15 0.97 15.63
CA ASP A 45 6.20 -0.44 16.00
C ASP A 45 7.24 -0.64 17.12
N PRO A 46 6.83 -1.17 18.29
CA PRO A 46 7.76 -1.45 19.38
C PRO A 46 8.91 -2.38 19.00
N GLN A 47 8.73 -3.27 18.02
CA GLN A 47 9.77 -4.18 17.54
C GLN A 47 10.97 -3.46 16.90
N HIS A 48 10.72 -2.24 16.40
CA HIS A 48 11.69 -1.38 15.74
C HIS A 48 12.05 -0.16 16.60
N ALA A 49 11.76 -0.18 17.90
CA ALA A 49 12.02 0.94 18.81
C ALA A 49 13.51 1.30 18.93
N ARG A 50 14.41 0.32 18.75
CA ARG A 50 15.86 0.47 18.88
C ARG A 50 16.61 0.46 17.54
N ASP A 51 15.91 0.22 16.45
CA ASP A 51 16.53 0.09 15.13
C ASP A 51 16.95 1.47 14.59
N GLU A 52 18.05 1.53 13.84
CA GLU A 52 18.40 2.72 13.07
C GLU A 52 17.23 3.05 12.12
N THR A 53 16.95 4.32 11.86
CA THR A 53 15.76 4.71 11.07
C THR A 53 16.14 5.63 9.94
N LEU A 54 15.72 5.26 8.73
CA LEU A 54 15.85 6.03 7.52
C LEU A 54 14.45 6.39 6.99
N LEU A 55 14.17 7.67 6.84
CA LEU A 55 12.93 8.21 6.32
C LEU A 55 13.19 8.83 4.94
N LEU A 56 12.49 8.35 3.92
CA LEU A 56 12.59 8.80 2.54
C LEU A 56 11.27 9.47 2.16
N VAL A 57 11.29 10.79 2.04
CA VAL A 57 10.08 11.58 1.81
C VAL A 57 10.18 12.27 0.46
N ARG A 58 9.14 12.16 -0.36
CA ARG A 58 9.01 12.91 -1.61
C ARG A 58 7.74 13.73 -1.57
N LEU A 59 7.86 15.05 -1.69
CA LEU A 59 6.73 15.99 -1.56
C LEU A 59 5.65 15.77 -2.63
N ALA A 60 6.02 15.35 -3.84
CA ALA A 60 5.05 14.96 -4.88
C ALA A 60 4.06 13.89 -4.42
N ASP A 61 4.46 13.00 -3.51
CA ASP A 61 3.61 11.90 -3.05
C ASP A 61 2.45 12.42 -2.19
N PHE A 62 2.57 13.62 -1.61
CA PHE A 62 1.52 14.24 -0.78
C PHE A 62 0.35 14.77 -1.61
N VAL A 63 0.57 15.04 -2.90
CA VAL A 63 -0.45 15.56 -3.84
C VAL A 63 -0.50 14.75 -5.12
N ARG A 64 -0.04 13.49 -5.09
CA ARG A 64 0.14 12.64 -6.28
C ARG A 64 -1.13 12.52 -7.13
N HIS A 65 -2.27 12.38 -6.45
CA HIS A 65 -3.56 12.19 -7.08
C HIS A 65 -4.05 13.47 -7.75
N GLU A 66 -3.93 14.60 -7.07
CA GLU A 66 -4.35 15.91 -7.58
C GLU A 66 -3.37 16.44 -8.64
N ALA A 67 -2.08 16.13 -8.52
CA ALA A 67 -1.07 16.54 -9.48
C ALA A 67 -1.26 15.87 -10.85
N SER A 68 -1.95 14.73 -10.90
CA SER A 68 -2.32 14.06 -12.15
C SER A 68 -3.49 14.74 -12.87
N ASP A 69 -4.27 15.56 -12.16
CA ASP A 69 -5.36 16.34 -12.73
C ASP A 69 -4.81 17.65 -13.33
N ARG A 70 -5.04 17.83 -14.63
CA ARG A 70 -4.63 19.04 -15.38
C ARG A 70 -5.48 20.25 -15.01
N ALA A 71 -6.69 20.06 -14.49
CA ALA A 71 -7.55 21.14 -14.02
C ALA A 71 -7.03 21.80 -12.73
N GLN A 72 -6.16 21.10 -11.98
CA GLN A 72 -5.66 21.61 -10.72
C GLN A 72 -4.63 22.73 -10.92
N SER A 73 -4.89 23.90 -10.33
CA SER A 73 -3.97 25.04 -10.39
C SER A 73 -2.72 24.82 -9.52
N PRO A 74 -1.56 25.41 -9.88
CA PRO A 74 -0.35 25.35 -9.05
C PRO A 74 -0.56 25.89 -7.63
N ASP A 75 -1.35 26.95 -7.47
CA ASP A 75 -1.62 27.57 -6.16
C ASP A 75 -2.46 26.65 -5.27
N SER A 76 -3.47 25.98 -5.85
CA SER A 76 -4.26 25.01 -5.12
C SER A 76 -3.44 23.78 -4.71
N LEU A 77 -2.48 23.35 -5.54
CA LEU A 77 -1.53 22.29 -5.16
C LEU A 77 -0.61 22.74 -4.02
N ALA A 78 -0.10 23.97 -4.05
CA ALA A 78 0.73 24.53 -2.99
C ALA A 78 -0.01 24.60 -1.64
N ALA A 79 -1.29 25.00 -1.66
CA ALA A 79 -2.14 25.01 -0.47
C ALA A 79 -2.37 23.60 0.09
N LEU A 80 -2.67 22.63 -0.78
CA LEU A 80 -2.85 21.22 -0.39
C LEU A 80 -1.56 20.61 0.18
N LEU A 81 -0.41 20.86 -0.44
CA LEU A 81 0.89 20.43 0.06
C LEU A 81 1.14 20.94 1.48
N THR A 82 0.94 22.23 1.69
CA THR A 82 1.15 22.87 3.01
C THR A 82 0.23 22.25 4.05
N GLN A 83 -1.08 22.19 3.76
CA GLN A 83 -2.08 21.60 4.66
C GLN A 83 -1.77 20.15 5.03
N ARG A 84 -1.31 19.34 4.06
CA ARG A 84 -1.00 17.93 4.29
C ARG A 84 0.33 17.77 5.03
N ALA A 85 1.30 18.64 4.78
CA ALA A 85 2.62 18.60 5.41
C ALA A 85 2.58 18.94 6.91
N ASP A 86 1.65 19.77 7.38
CA ASP A 86 1.51 20.07 8.81
C ASP A 86 1.37 18.80 9.67
N ALA A 87 0.51 17.87 9.22
CA ALA A 87 0.33 16.59 9.91
C ALA A 87 1.59 15.72 9.93
N TRP A 88 2.47 15.88 8.93
CA TRP A 88 3.75 15.19 8.84
C TRP A 88 4.81 15.81 9.74
N LEU A 89 4.89 17.13 9.79
CA LEU A 89 5.83 17.86 10.66
C LEU A 89 5.55 17.53 12.13
N ASP A 90 4.29 17.57 12.54
CA ASP A 90 3.88 17.23 13.91
C ASP A 90 4.20 15.76 14.26
N ALA A 91 3.90 14.84 13.34
CA ALA A 91 4.17 13.41 13.52
C ALA A 91 5.67 13.12 13.56
N LEU A 92 6.48 13.76 12.71
CA LEU A 92 7.92 13.61 12.67
C LEU A 92 8.58 14.16 13.92
N ALA A 93 8.16 15.34 14.40
CA ALA A 93 8.67 15.94 15.64
C ALA A 93 8.34 15.08 16.87
N SER A 94 7.12 14.54 16.94
CA SER A 94 6.72 13.63 18.02
C SER A 94 7.49 12.31 17.94
N PHE A 95 7.69 11.79 16.73
CA PHE A 95 8.45 10.56 16.49
C PHE A 95 9.90 10.75 16.91
N SER A 96 10.61 11.77 16.40
CA SER A 96 12.02 12.02 16.70
C SER A 96 12.28 12.19 18.19
N ALA A 97 11.41 12.93 18.90
CA ALA A 97 11.51 13.14 20.34
C ALA A 97 11.39 11.84 21.16
N SER A 98 10.77 10.80 20.61
CA SER A 98 10.60 9.49 21.26
C SER A 98 11.71 8.49 20.96
N ARG A 99 12.62 8.78 20.01
CA ARG A 99 13.66 7.84 19.58
C ARG A 99 14.93 8.00 20.41
N ALA A 100 15.57 6.88 20.72
CA ALA A 100 16.90 6.88 21.34
C ALA A 100 18.00 7.34 20.37
N MET A 101 17.84 7.08 19.07
CA MET A 101 18.74 7.54 18.01
C MET A 101 17.98 8.46 17.06
N PRO A 102 18.57 9.60 16.66
CA PRO A 102 17.96 10.51 15.69
C PRO A 102 17.63 9.78 14.38
N PRO A 103 16.36 9.77 13.93
CA PRO A 103 16.04 9.25 12.61
C PRO A 103 16.72 10.10 11.54
N CYS A 104 17.20 9.43 10.49
CA CYS A 104 17.78 10.09 9.34
C CYS A 104 16.68 10.36 8.32
N ILE A 105 16.61 11.58 7.76
CA ILE A 105 15.65 11.92 6.71
C ILE A 105 16.38 12.32 5.43
N VAL A 106 15.88 11.83 4.29
CA VAL A 106 16.21 12.34 2.96
C VAL A 106 14.92 12.81 2.33
N VAL A 107 14.87 14.08 1.93
CA VAL A 107 13.77 14.62 1.12
C VAL A 107 14.20 14.55 -0.34
N LEU A 108 13.49 13.78 -1.15
CA LEU A 108 13.77 13.64 -2.58
C LEU A 108 13.13 14.79 -3.35
N PRO A 109 13.82 15.35 -4.37
CA PRO A 109 13.25 16.40 -5.18
C PRO A 109 12.09 15.86 -6.02
N SER A 110 11.25 16.77 -6.50
CA SER A 110 10.03 16.43 -7.21
C SER A 110 10.01 17.17 -8.55
N PRO A 111 10.83 16.79 -9.55
CA PRO A 111 11.00 17.56 -10.77
C PRO A 111 9.70 17.85 -11.51
N ALA A 112 8.76 16.89 -11.54
CA ALA A 112 7.46 17.05 -12.17
C ALA A 112 6.58 18.11 -11.46
N LEU A 113 6.75 18.29 -10.15
CA LEU A 113 6.04 19.28 -9.35
C LEU A 113 6.70 20.65 -9.49
N ASP A 114 8.03 20.68 -9.40
CA ASP A 114 8.84 21.89 -9.56
C ASP A 114 8.62 22.55 -10.94
N ALA A 115 8.43 21.72 -11.98
CA ALA A 115 8.15 22.18 -13.33
C ALA A 115 6.77 22.84 -13.53
N ARG A 116 5.84 22.75 -12.56
CA ARG A 116 4.50 23.36 -12.69
C ARG A 116 4.45 24.84 -12.35
N GLY A 117 5.52 25.42 -11.79
CA GLY A 117 5.64 26.87 -11.59
C GLY A 117 6.46 27.27 -10.37
N ALA A 118 6.97 28.51 -10.38
CA ALA A 118 7.88 29.02 -9.35
C ALA A 118 7.27 29.01 -7.93
N ALA A 119 6.02 29.41 -7.77
CA ALA A 119 5.36 29.45 -6.46
C ALA A 119 5.22 28.05 -5.81
N LEU A 120 4.97 27.03 -6.64
CA LEU A 120 4.89 25.65 -6.17
C LEU A 120 6.27 25.12 -5.81
N ALA A 121 7.29 25.41 -6.62
CA ALA A 121 8.68 25.07 -6.32
C ALA A 121 9.20 25.77 -5.04
N ASP A 122 8.84 27.04 -4.81
CA ASP A 122 9.13 27.75 -3.55
C ASP A 122 8.46 27.11 -2.34
N THR A 123 7.24 26.62 -2.51
CA THR A 123 6.53 25.89 -1.45
C THR A 123 7.21 24.56 -1.17
N CYS A 124 7.64 23.83 -2.20
CA CYS A 124 8.40 22.59 -2.03
C CYS A 124 9.71 22.81 -1.28
N ARG A 125 10.50 23.83 -1.67
CA ARG A 125 11.73 24.20 -0.95
C ARG A 125 11.49 24.56 0.51
N ARG A 126 10.44 25.33 0.80
CA ARG A 126 10.08 25.68 2.19
C ARG A 126 9.73 24.45 3.02
N LEU A 127 8.95 23.53 2.46
CA LEU A 127 8.56 22.28 3.14
C LEU A 127 9.73 21.31 3.30
N GLU A 128 10.63 21.23 2.31
CA GLU A 128 11.88 20.48 2.42
C GLU A 128 12.73 21.00 3.58
N CYS A 129 12.98 22.30 3.64
CA CYS A 129 13.69 22.92 4.76
C CYS A 129 12.98 22.65 6.10
N ALA A 130 11.65 22.76 6.15
CA ALA A 130 10.88 22.49 7.35
C ALA A 130 11.07 21.04 7.84
N LEU A 131 10.94 20.05 6.96
CA LEU A 131 11.14 18.62 7.27
C LEU A 131 12.57 18.31 7.73
N GLN A 132 13.57 18.91 7.08
CA GLN A 132 14.99 18.71 7.40
C GLN A 132 15.38 19.41 8.72
N SER A 133 14.69 20.48 9.10
CA SER A 133 14.97 21.26 10.31
C SER A 133 14.23 20.80 11.57
N VAL A 134 13.43 19.73 11.49
CA VAL A 134 12.70 19.19 12.63
C VAL A 134 13.69 18.78 13.75
N PRO A 135 13.49 19.25 15.00
CA PRO A 135 14.38 18.90 16.10
C PRO A 135 14.51 17.38 16.30
N GLY A 136 15.74 16.91 16.54
CA GLY A 136 16.03 15.50 16.75
C GLY A 136 16.05 14.66 15.48
N VAL A 137 15.95 15.26 14.29
CA VAL A 137 16.10 14.58 13.00
C VAL A 137 17.48 14.88 12.42
N ARG A 138 18.13 13.86 11.83
CA ARG A 138 19.38 14.03 11.09
C ARG A 138 19.08 14.12 9.59
N ALA A 139 19.13 15.34 9.04
CA ALA A 139 18.95 15.53 7.60
C ALA A 139 20.16 15.05 6.80
N LEU A 140 19.89 14.33 5.71
CA LEU A 140 20.84 13.95 4.69
C LEU A 140 20.39 14.61 3.37
N ASP A 141 21.17 15.56 2.89
CA ASP A 141 20.80 16.37 1.72
C ASP A 141 20.89 15.55 0.42
N TRP A 142 19.86 15.65 -0.42
CA TRP A 142 19.87 15.03 -1.74
C TRP A 142 20.92 15.65 -2.68
N ALA A 143 21.21 16.95 -2.55
CA ALA A 143 22.24 17.62 -3.35
C ALA A 143 23.65 17.04 -3.08
N ASP A 144 23.93 16.68 -1.83
CA ASP A 144 25.16 15.96 -1.44
C ASP A 144 25.24 14.57 -2.10
N PHE A 145 24.10 13.88 -2.28
CA PHE A 145 24.08 12.61 -2.98
C PHE A 145 24.35 12.78 -4.48
N VAL A 146 23.71 13.77 -5.12
CA VAL A 146 23.88 14.03 -6.55
C VAL A 146 25.33 14.40 -6.87
N SER A 147 25.95 15.27 -6.07
CA SER A 147 27.36 15.64 -6.25
C SER A 147 28.33 14.47 -6.09
N ALA A 148 27.99 13.47 -5.28
CA ALA A 148 28.83 12.30 -5.01
C ALA A 148 28.60 11.10 -5.95
N SER A 149 27.46 11.00 -6.62
CA SER A 149 27.03 9.77 -7.31
C SER A 149 27.17 9.76 -8.83
N ALA A 150 27.45 10.92 -9.45
CA ALA A 150 27.58 11.09 -10.90
C ALA A 150 26.41 10.54 -11.74
N ILE A 151 25.23 10.38 -11.13
CA ILE A 151 24.03 9.87 -11.81
C ILE A 151 23.40 10.98 -12.65
N ALA A 152 23.40 10.81 -13.98
CA ALA A 152 22.84 11.80 -14.90
C ALA A 152 21.31 11.89 -14.86
N GLN A 153 20.63 10.75 -14.75
CA GLN A 153 19.16 10.66 -14.70
C GLN A 153 18.73 9.81 -13.51
N PRO A 154 18.52 10.42 -12.32
CA PRO A 154 18.19 9.68 -11.12
C PRO A 154 16.73 9.19 -11.07
N PHE A 155 15.83 9.80 -11.83
CA PHE A 155 14.39 9.53 -11.77
C PHE A 155 13.87 8.70 -12.96
N ASP A 156 12.98 7.76 -12.68
CA ASP A 156 12.27 6.96 -13.67
C ASP A 156 10.77 7.31 -13.66
N PRO A 157 10.28 8.19 -14.56
CA PRO A 157 8.87 8.58 -14.57
C PRO A 157 7.93 7.43 -14.97
N VAL A 158 8.42 6.42 -15.69
CA VAL A 158 7.60 5.28 -16.14
C VAL A 158 7.40 4.32 -14.98
N ALA A 159 8.48 3.91 -14.30
CA ALA A 159 8.41 3.07 -13.11
C ALA A 159 7.66 3.76 -11.96
N ASP A 160 7.80 5.09 -11.82
CA ASP A 160 7.02 5.87 -10.85
C ASP A 160 5.52 5.74 -11.15
N LYS A 161 5.09 5.98 -12.39
CA LYS A 161 3.68 5.90 -12.77
C LYS A 161 3.08 4.51 -12.53
N LEU A 162 3.85 3.44 -12.78
CA LEU A 162 3.36 2.05 -12.72
C LEU A 162 3.42 1.44 -11.32
N GLY A 163 4.50 1.66 -10.59
CA GLY A 163 4.79 0.98 -9.31
C GLY A 163 5.12 1.91 -8.15
N HIS A 164 5.00 3.23 -8.35
CA HIS A 164 5.44 4.24 -7.38
C HIS A 164 6.92 4.08 -7.02
N VAL A 165 7.74 3.70 -8.00
CA VAL A 165 9.19 3.52 -7.88
C VAL A 165 9.86 4.72 -8.58
N PRO A 166 10.22 5.80 -7.86
CA PRO A 166 10.63 7.06 -8.47
C PRO A 166 12.07 7.06 -8.99
N LEU A 167 12.93 6.19 -8.48
CA LEU A 167 14.36 6.18 -8.82
C LEU A 167 14.69 5.10 -9.85
N THR A 168 15.68 5.37 -10.69
CA THR A 168 16.27 4.34 -11.57
C THR A 168 17.00 3.28 -10.75
N ILE A 169 17.21 2.10 -11.33
CA ILE A 169 17.93 0.99 -10.67
C ILE A 169 19.37 1.41 -10.32
N GLU A 170 20.03 2.12 -11.23
CA GLU A 170 21.37 2.67 -11.05
C GLU A 170 21.40 3.69 -9.90
N CYS A 171 20.38 4.55 -9.83
CA CYS A 171 20.25 5.51 -8.75
C CYS A 171 20.04 4.81 -7.41
N PHE A 172 19.19 3.77 -7.32
CA PHE A 172 19.05 2.99 -6.08
C PHE A 172 20.37 2.38 -5.62
N ALA A 173 21.16 1.81 -6.54
CA ALA A 173 22.45 1.20 -6.23
C ALA A 173 23.47 2.22 -5.68
N ALA A 174 23.55 3.40 -6.31
CA ALA A 174 24.38 4.50 -5.84
C ALA A 174 23.87 5.07 -4.51
N PHE A 175 22.57 5.25 -4.37
CA PHE A 175 21.93 5.81 -3.18
C PHE A 175 22.12 4.91 -1.96
N ALA A 176 21.94 3.60 -2.10
CA ALA A 176 22.23 2.63 -1.03
C ALA A 176 23.70 2.69 -0.57
N LYS A 177 24.64 2.97 -1.49
CA LYS A 177 26.07 3.17 -1.14
C LYS A 177 26.29 4.41 -0.31
N TRP A 178 25.71 5.51 -0.76
CA TRP A 178 25.86 6.80 -0.13
C TRP A 178 25.20 6.84 1.26
N ILE A 179 23.99 6.27 1.40
CA ILE A 179 23.30 6.16 2.69
C ILE A 179 24.11 5.27 3.64
N ALA A 180 24.54 4.08 3.21
CA ALA A 180 25.26 3.15 4.08
C ALA A 180 26.52 3.80 4.68
N ALA A 181 27.30 4.55 3.88
CA ALA A 181 28.46 5.30 4.38
C ALA A 181 28.05 6.30 5.49
N ARG A 182 27.02 7.12 5.24
CA ARG A 182 26.55 8.15 6.20
C ARG A 182 25.88 7.59 7.45
N LEU A 183 25.25 6.42 7.37
CA LEU A 183 24.71 5.71 8.54
C LEU A 183 25.83 5.06 9.35
N HIS A 184 26.85 4.52 8.67
CA HIS A 184 27.99 3.90 9.34
C HIS A 184 28.85 4.88 10.12
N ASP A 185 29.14 6.03 9.51
CA ASP A 185 30.02 7.06 10.09
C ASP A 185 29.35 7.78 11.28
N GLY A 186 28.02 7.85 11.31
CA GLY A 186 27.25 8.45 12.41
C GLY A 186 27.25 7.63 13.72
N GLY A 187 27.82 6.42 13.72
CA GLY A 187 27.94 5.56 14.90
C GLY A 187 29.13 5.87 15.81
N GLY A 188 29.98 6.85 15.44
CA GLY A 188 31.14 7.26 16.22
C GLY A 188 31.40 8.76 16.13
N ALA A 189 31.21 9.45 17.25
CA ALA A 189 31.73 10.77 17.59
C ALA A 189 31.38 11.98 16.68
N ASP A 190 30.66 12.90 17.28
CA ASP A 190 30.96 14.33 17.33
C ASP A 190 32.40 14.68 16.90
N SER A 191 32.58 15.22 15.69
CA SER A 191 33.65 16.17 15.32
C SER A 191 33.59 16.47 13.81
N GLY A 192 33.29 17.72 13.47
CA GLY A 192 33.27 18.15 12.08
C GLY A 192 32.80 19.58 11.86
N ALA A 193 33.02 20.47 12.83
CA ALA A 193 32.92 21.90 12.61
C ALA A 193 34.01 22.34 11.61
N ALA A 194 33.71 22.25 10.32
CA ALA A 194 34.52 22.86 9.27
C ALA A 194 34.12 24.34 9.16
N LYS A 195 34.96 25.18 9.77
CA LYS A 195 35.11 26.62 9.51
C LYS A 195 34.74 27.00 8.07
N ARG A 196 33.75 27.88 7.92
CA ARG A 196 33.67 28.76 6.75
C ARG A 196 34.29 30.08 7.15
N ASP A 197 35.57 30.25 6.79
CA ASP A 197 36.20 31.55 6.76
C ASP A 197 35.55 32.38 5.64
N ALA A 198 35.14 33.59 6.01
CA ALA A 198 34.67 34.61 5.10
C ALA A 198 35.86 35.28 4.39
N SER A 199 35.84 35.30 3.06
CA SER A 199 36.50 36.38 2.31
C SER A 199 35.78 36.62 0.99
N ALA A 200 35.20 37.80 0.88
CA ALA A 200 34.66 38.39 -0.35
C ALA A 200 35.77 38.82 -1.31
N VAL A 201 35.51 38.74 -2.63
CA VAL A 201 35.91 39.68 -3.72
C VAL A 201 35.09 39.22 -4.96
N SER A 202 34.03 39.94 -5.34
CA SER A 202 33.95 40.95 -6.43
C SER A 202 34.33 40.44 -7.83
N GLY A 203 33.40 40.56 -8.79
CA GLY A 203 33.77 40.58 -10.21
C GLY A 203 32.70 40.15 -11.22
N ALA A 204 32.10 41.14 -11.87
CA ALA A 204 31.72 41.18 -13.28
C ALA A 204 30.42 40.50 -13.76
N HIS A 205 29.48 41.40 -14.07
CA HIS A 205 28.47 41.29 -15.10
C HIS A 205 29.05 40.83 -16.45
N THR A 206 28.34 39.91 -17.12
CA THR A 206 28.18 39.95 -18.57
C THR A 206 26.83 39.35 -18.95
N HIS A 207 26.00 40.20 -19.57
CA HIS A 207 24.86 39.83 -20.38
C HIS A 207 25.23 38.76 -21.42
N THR A 208 24.40 37.74 -21.58
CA THR A 208 24.14 37.22 -22.93
C THR A 208 22.71 36.72 -23.02
N GLN A 209 22.14 37.09 -24.15
CA GLN A 209 20.73 37.24 -24.44
C GLN A 209 20.20 35.92 -25.01
N THR A 210 19.03 35.55 -24.51
CA THR A 210 18.16 34.49 -25.01
C THR A 210 17.79 34.75 -26.47
N ALA A 211 18.02 33.77 -27.34
CA ALA A 211 17.33 33.67 -28.63
C ALA A 211 16.35 32.51 -28.55
N ALA A 212 15.08 32.86 -28.38
CA ALA A 212 13.95 31.99 -28.60
C ALA A 212 13.78 31.78 -30.11
N VAL A 213 13.58 30.53 -30.52
CA VAL A 213 12.87 30.21 -31.76
C VAL A 213 11.80 29.21 -31.38
N ALA A 214 10.56 29.70 -31.36
CA ALA A 214 9.37 28.90 -31.46
C ALA A 214 9.16 28.60 -32.95
N ASP A 215 8.84 27.36 -33.28
CA ASP A 215 7.96 27.09 -34.41
C ASP A 215 7.12 25.86 -34.14
N ALA A 216 5.88 25.96 -34.59
CA ALA A 216 4.76 25.11 -34.27
C ALA A 216 4.46 24.08 -35.37
N ASP A 217 3.65 23.11 -34.96
CA ASP A 217 2.63 22.40 -35.74
C ASP A 217 2.94 21.13 -36.55
N ALA A 218 1.89 20.29 -36.53
CA ALA A 218 1.45 19.27 -37.48
C ALA A 218 1.80 17.79 -37.21
N ASN A 219 0.94 17.16 -36.41
CA ASN A 219 0.03 16.05 -36.78
C ASN A 219 0.42 15.13 -37.97
N ALA A 220 0.52 13.81 -37.74
CA ALA A 220 0.08 12.76 -38.67
C ALA A 220 0.10 11.35 -38.05
N ASN A 221 -1.05 10.66 -38.13
CA ASN A 221 -1.21 9.21 -38.05
C ASN A 221 -0.37 8.50 -39.12
N ALA A 222 0.30 7.40 -38.76
CA ALA A 222 0.57 6.30 -39.69
C ALA A 222 0.82 4.99 -38.93
N SER A 223 -0.14 4.09 -39.06
CA SER A 223 -0.02 2.65 -38.94
C SER A 223 1.08 2.10 -39.84
N ALA A 224 1.90 1.18 -39.32
CA ALA A 224 2.68 0.26 -40.14
C ALA A 224 2.93 -1.05 -39.38
N ASP A 225 2.21 -2.08 -39.82
CA ASP A 225 2.58 -3.48 -39.71
C ASP A 225 4.04 -3.71 -40.10
N VAL A 226 4.76 -4.51 -39.32
CA VAL A 226 5.81 -5.39 -39.87
C VAL A 226 5.71 -6.75 -39.18
N ASN A 227 5.17 -7.70 -39.93
CA ASN A 227 5.25 -9.12 -39.69
C ASN A 227 6.45 -9.65 -40.47
N ALA A 228 7.41 -10.31 -39.83
CA ALA A 228 8.43 -11.13 -40.51
C ALA A 228 9.06 -12.16 -39.55
N THR A 229 8.38 -13.30 -39.44
CA THR A 229 8.92 -14.67 -39.60
C THR A 229 10.40 -14.96 -39.29
N ALA A 230 10.64 -15.89 -38.36
CA ALA A 230 11.52 -17.04 -38.60
C ALA A 230 11.15 -18.20 -37.66
N ALA A 231 10.51 -19.23 -38.23
CA ALA A 231 10.30 -20.54 -37.64
C ALA A 231 11.56 -21.39 -37.81
N ALA A 232 11.95 -22.12 -36.77
CA ALA A 232 12.78 -23.33 -36.88
C ALA A 232 12.65 -24.21 -35.62
N THR A 233 11.81 -25.23 -35.71
CA THR A 233 11.95 -26.56 -35.07
C THR A 233 11.71 -27.58 -36.21
N PRO A 234 12.03 -28.89 -36.13
CA PRO A 234 12.29 -29.70 -34.93
C PRO A 234 13.44 -30.73 -35.08
N HIS A 235 13.79 -31.43 -33.98
CA HIS A 235 14.12 -32.85 -34.09
C HIS A 235 13.80 -33.61 -32.79
N GLU A 236 13.02 -34.69 -32.96
CA GLU A 236 12.67 -35.71 -31.97
C GLU A 236 13.90 -36.47 -31.45
N ALA A 237 13.86 -36.90 -30.18
CA ALA A 237 14.10 -38.29 -29.76
C ALA A 237 13.83 -38.48 -28.24
N ALA A 238 12.91 -39.39 -27.91
CA ALA A 238 12.84 -40.14 -26.66
C ALA A 238 12.77 -41.65 -27.05
N PRO A 239 12.78 -42.66 -26.15
CA PRO A 239 12.91 -42.65 -24.69
C PRO A 239 13.90 -43.72 -24.14
N HIS A 240 14.22 -43.68 -22.84
CA HIS A 240 14.59 -44.90 -22.09
C HIS A 240 14.06 -44.85 -20.65
N THR A 241 13.40 -45.95 -20.28
CA THR A 241 12.77 -46.33 -19.02
C THR A 241 13.76 -46.94 -18.01
N ARG A 242 13.46 -46.80 -16.70
CA ARG A 242 13.64 -47.75 -15.57
C ARG A 242 13.39 -46.98 -14.26
N VAL A 243 12.28 -47.14 -13.54
CA VAL A 243 11.93 -48.21 -12.57
C VAL A 243 13.06 -48.49 -11.56
N ASN A 244 12.85 -48.08 -10.30
CA ASN A 244 12.90 -48.97 -9.14
C ASN A 244 12.24 -48.30 -7.92
N ALA A 245 11.18 -48.96 -7.45
CA ALA A 245 10.72 -48.90 -6.07
C ALA A 245 11.45 -49.99 -5.29
N ASP A 246 11.79 -49.73 -4.03
CA ASP A 246 11.85 -50.79 -3.04
C ASP A 246 11.50 -50.24 -1.65
N ALA A 247 10.62 -50.99 -1.00
CA ALA A 247 10.08 -50.76 0.32
C ALA A 247 10.94 -51.44 1.39
N ALA A 248 10.95 -50.89 2.60
CA ALA A 248 11.22 -51.69 3.80
C ALA A 248 10.40 -51.14 4.97
N ALA A 249 9.61 -52.04 5.54
CA ALA A 249 8.64 -51.84 6.59
C ALA A 249 9.24 -51.91 8.00
N GLY A 250 8.48 -51.40 8.98
CA GLY A 250 8.39 -52.02 10.29
C GLY A 250 8.58 -51.08 11.50
N HIS A 251 7.49 -50.63 12.12
CA HIS A 251 7.07 -51.11 13.45
C HIS A 251 5.91 -50.26 14.01
N ILE A 252 4.78 -50.94 14.22
CA ILE A 252 3.65 -50.49 15.04
C ILE A 252 4.00 -50.77 16.50
N ARG A 253 3.82 -49.79 17.40
CA ARG A 253 3.52 -50.05 18.82
C ARG A 253 2.54 -48.99 19.35
N ASN A 254 1.36 -49.47 19.75
CA ASN A 254 0.32 -48.77 20.49
C ASN A 254 0.82 -48.27 21.86
N ALA A 255 0.44 -47.05 22.23
CA ALA A 255 0.16 -46.69 23.62
C ALA A 255 -0.67 -45.38 23.67
N ALA A 256 -1.86 -45.47 24.25
CA ALA A 256 -2.61 -44.37 24.86
C ALA A 256 -3.10 -44.88 26.23
N PRO A 257 -3.57 -44.05 27.18
CA PRO A 257 -3.61 -42.58 27.22
C PRO A 257 -2.96 -42.01 28.50
N THR A 258 -2.57 -40.73 28.49
CA THR A 258 -2.36 -39.98 29.74
C THR A 258 -2.93 -38.57 29.59
N ASP A 259 -3.90 -38.29 30.46
CA ASP A 259 -4.46 -36.97 30.76
C ASP A 259 -3.36 -35.94 31.01
N ALA A 260 -3.41 -34.82 30.29
CA ALA A 260 -2.75 -33.58 30.69
C ALA A 260 -3.49 -32.37 30.11
N CYS A 261 -4.42 -31.86 30.93
CA CYS A 261 -4.76 -30.44 31.12
C CYS A 261 -4.57 -29.52 29.90
N SER A 262 -5.70 -29.25 29.24
CA SER A 262 -5.97 -28.11 28.37
C SER A 262 -5.41 -26.81 28.95
N ARG A 263 -4.34 -26.30 28.34
CA ARG A 263 -3.98 -24.89 28.44
C ARG A 263 -4.71 -24.16 27.33
N ASP A 264 -5.74 -23.42 27.71
CA ASP A 264 -6.32 -22.37 26.89
C ASP A 264 -5.21 -21.43 26.45
N ALA A 265 -4.84 -21.54 25.17
CA ALA A 265 -4.08 -20.52 24.48
C ALA A 265 -5.03 -19.34 24.27
N ALA A 266 -5.09 -18.45 25.25
CA ALA A 266 -5.68 -17.13 25.06
C ALA A 266 -4.96 -16.47 23.88
N SER A 267 -5.66 -16.32 22.75
CA SER A 267 -5.20 -15.54 21.62
C SER A 267 -4.79 -14.14 22.09
N PRO A 268 -3.65 -13.59 21.64
CA PRO A 268 -3.26 -12.24 21.99
C PRO A 268 -4.33 -11.27 21.47
N SER A 269 -5.01 -10.58 22.39
CA SER A 269 -5.88 -9.46 22.06
C SER A 269 -5.06 -8.43 21.28
N ALA A 270 -5.62 -7.89 20.19
CA ALA A 270 -4.94 -6.86 19.42
C ALA A 270 -4.62 -5.67 20.34
N PRO A 271 -3.38 -5.15 20.35
CA PRO A 271 -3.04 -4.01 21.19
C PRO A 271 -3.90 -2.81 20.81
N ALA A 272 -4.41 -2.09 21.81
CA ALA A 272 -5.19 -0.87 21.60
C ALA A 272 -4.37 0.13 20.77
N PRO A 273 -4.99 0.84 19.79
CA PRO A 273 -4.28 1.85 19.02
C PRO A 273 -3.75 2.95 19.95
N SER A 274 -2.58 3.53 19.62
CA SER A 274 -2.13 4.72 20.32
C SER A 274 -3.16 5.85 20.16
N ALA A 275 -3.30 6.71 21.17
CA ALA A 275 -4.27 7.81 21.13
C ALA A 275 -4.02 8.77 19.95
N SER A 276 -2.77 8.93 19.50
CA SER A 276 -2.40 9.70 18.31
C SER A 276 -2.91 9.04 17.03
N LEU A 277 -2.77 7.73 16.90
CA LEU A 277 -3.23 6.99 15.73
C LEU A 277 -4.76 6.95 15.65
N ALA A 278 -5.45 6.74 16.78
CA ALA A 278 -6.91 6.79 16.83
C ALA A 278 -7.43 8.16 16.35
N ARG A 279 -6.88 9.26 16.89
CA ARG A 279 -7.20 10.63 16.45
C ARG A 279 -6.90 10.89 14.97
N PHE A 280 -5.85 10.26 14.43
CA PHE A 280 -5.56 10.34 13.00
C PHE A 280 -6.70 9.73 12.18
N PHE A 281 -7.18 8.54 12.53
CA PHE A 281 -8.29 7.90 11.82
C PHE A 281 -9.61 8.66 11.98
N GLU A 282 -9.88 9.24 13.15
CA GLU A 282 -11.03 10.13 13.36
C GLU A 282 -11.01 11.34 12.42
N ARG A 283 -9.83 11.94 12.23
CA ARG A 283 -9.63 13.10 11.36
C ARG A 283 -9.26 12.73 9.92
N LEU A 284 -9.21 11.44 9.57
CA LEU A 284 -8.83 11.00 8.22
C LEU A 284 -9.88 11.40 7.20
N GLN A 285 -11.15 11.49 7.63
CA GLN A 285 -12.31 11.75 6.76
C GLN A 285 -12.42 10.72 5.63
N LEU A 286 -12.26 9.44 5.99
CA LEU A 286 -12.36 8.34 5.04
C LEU A 286 -13.77 8.27 4.44
N ARG A 287 -13.84 8.27 3.12
CA ARG A 287 -15.07 8.10 2.34
C ARG A 287 -14.89 6.95 1.36
N ILE A 288 -15.84 6.03 1.37
CA ILE A 288 -15.92 4.91 0.44
C ILE A 288 -17.27 5.03 -0.27
N THR A 289 -17.27 4.98 -1.59
CA THR A 289 -18.48 4.98 -2.40
C THR A 289 -18.46 3.81 -3.38
N GLY A 290 -19.64 3.29 -3.70
CA GLY A 290 -19.81 2.20 -4.66
C GLY A 290 -20.25 2.72 -6.02
N VAL A 291 -19.71 2.14 -7.09
CA VAL A 291 -20.18 2.31 -8.47
C VAL A 291 -20.53 0.92 -9.01
N PRO A 292 -21.75 0.69 -9.52
CA PRO A 292 -22.12 -0.60 -10.11
C PRO A 292 -21.15 -1.06 -11.21
N LEU A 293 -20.93 -2.38 -11.30
CA LEU A 293 -20.02 -2.96 -12.30
C LEU A 293 -20.63 -3.05 -13.72
N ASP A 294 -21.78 -2.44 -13.96
CA ASP A 294 -22.31 -2.21 -15.32
C ASP A 294 -21.75 -0.93 -15.96
N ASP A 295 -21.12 -0.05 -15.18
CA ASP A 295 -20.35 1.08 -15.69
C ASP A 295 -19.04 0.59 -16.35
N GLU A 296 -18.87 0.90 -17.63
CA GLU A 296 -17.74 0.45 -18.45
C GLU A 296 -16.38 0.88 -17.86
N THR A 297 -16.31 2.09 -17.30
CA THR A 297 -15.07 2.61 -16.70
C THR A 297 -14.74 1.89 -15.40
N ALA A 298 -15.74 1.64 -14.56
CA ALA A 298 -15.62 0.89 -13.31
C ALA A 298 -15.25 -0.57 -13.56
N LEU A 299 -15.85 -1.19 -14.57
CA LEU A 299 -15.58 -2.56 -15.00
C LEU A 299 -14.12 -2.72 -15.45
N ALA A 300 -13.66 -1.88 -16.39
CA ALA A 300 -12.28 -1.91 -16.90
C ALA A 300 -11.24 -1.71 -15.79
N LYS A 301 -11.50 -0.77 -14.87
CA LYS A 301 -10.61 -0.52 -13.72
C LYS A 301 -10.60 -1.70 -12.73
N SER A 302 -11.75 -2.33 -12.49
CA SER A 302 -11.86 -3.50 -11.60
C SER A 302 -11.15 -4.72 -12.17
N ALA A 303 -11.30 -4.98 -13.48
CA ALA A 303 -10.59 -6.04 -14.18
C ALA A 303 -9.08 -5.84 -14.07
N ARG A 304 -8.58 -4.64 -14.42
CA ARG A 304 -7.16 -4.29 -14.25
C ARG A 304 -6.69 -4.46 -12.80
N LEU A 305 -7.50 -4.05 -11.83
CA LEU A 305 -7.16 -4.18 -10.42
C LEU A 305 -6.98 -5.65 -10.02
N SER A 306 -7.84 -6.55 -10.51
CA SER A 306 -7.73 -8.00 -10.23
C SER A 306 -6.42 -8.63 -10.71
N HIS A 307 -5.76 -8.07 -11.72
CA HIS A 307 -4.45 -8.52 -12.21
C HIS A 307 -3.28 -7.91 -11.43
N THR A 308 -3.48 -6.77 -10.76
CA THR A 308 -2.40 -5.98 -10.16
C THR A 308 -2.39 -6.03 -8.63
N ALA A 309 -3.55 -6.25 -8.00
CA ALA A 309 -3.75 -6.20 -6.55
C ALA A 309 -3.55 -7.56 -5.87
N ALA A 310 -2.36 -8.15 -5.99
CA ALA A 310 -2.08 -9.48 -5.45
C ALA A 310 -2.24 -9.58 -3.92
N THR A 311 -1.95 -8.52 -3.18
CA THR A 311 -1.83 -8.56 -1.70
C THR A 311 -3.16 -8.57 -0.96
N PHE A 312 -4.20 -7.96 -1.52
CA PHE A 312 -5.54 -7.97 -0.91
C PHE A 312 -6.56 -8.36 -1.96
N HIS A 313 -6.66 -9.66 -2.18
CA HIS A 313 -7.55 -10.30 -3.13
C HIS A 313 -8.00 -11.63 -2.54
N LEU A 314 -9.28 -11.75 -2.19
CA LEU A 314 -9.77 -12.96 -1.50
C LEU A 314 -9.51 -14.27 -2.26
N SER A 315 -9.73 -14.32 -3.58
CA SER A 315 -9.49 -15.54 -4.36
C SER A 315 -8.11 -15.62 -5.03
N GLY A 316 -7.45 -14.47 -5.25
CA GLY A 316 -6.24 -14.37 -6.07
C GLY A 316 -6.46 -14.67 -7.55
N ARG A 317 -7.71 -14.80 -8.01
CA ARG A 317 -8.05 -15.11 -9.40
C ARG A 317 -8.13 -13.83 -10.22
N PRO A 318 -7.32 -13.66 -11.28
CA PRO A 318 -7.48 -12.54 -12.20
C PRO A 318 -8.77 -12.66 -13.00
N TYR A 319 -9.35 -11.51 -13.34
CA TYR A 319 -10.59 -11.40 -14.10
C TYR A 319 -10.41 -10.54 -15.34
N LEU A 320 -10.96 -11.02 -16.46
CA LEU A 320 -11.20 -10.19 -17.64
C LEU A 320 -12.48 -9.35 -17.44
N GLU A 321 -12.62 -8.28 -18.21
CA GLU A 321 -13.82 -7.42 -18.19
C GLU A 321 -15.09 -8.23 -18.50
N ALA A 322 -15.01 -9.08 -19.52
CA ALA A 322 -16.11 -9.98 -19.89
C ALA A 322 -16.48 -10.94 -18.75
N ASP A 323 -15.51 -11.45 -17.99
CA ASP A 323 -15.78 -12.36 -16.87
C ASP A 323 -16.47 -11.66 -15.69
N LEU A 324 -16.09 -10.40 -15.41
CA LEU A 324 -16.72 -9.59 -14.35
C LEU A 324 -18.15 -9.20 -14.73
N LEU A 325 -18.34 -8.75 -15.97
CA LEU A 325 -19.66 -8.41 -16.49
C LEU A 325 -20.57 -9.64 -16.44
N ASP A 326 -20.04 -10.78 -16.89
CA ASP A 326 -20.77 -12.03 -16.89
C ASP A 326 -21.16 -12.51 -15.49
N ALA A 327 -20.23 -12.38 -14.53
CA ALA A 327 -20.52 -12.68 -13.14
C ALA A 327 -21.63 -11.77 -12.59
N ALA A 328 -21.58 -10.46 -12.88
CA ALA A 328 -22.57 -9.48 -12.43
C ALA A 328 -23.96 -9.69 -13.08
N GLU A 329 -24.01 -10.15 -14.32
CA GLU A 329 -25.27 -10.41 -15.02
C GLU A 329 -25.90 -11.75 -14.63
N ARG A 330 -25.09 -12.81 -14.52
CA ARG A 330 -25.61 -14.17 -14.34
C ARG A 330 -25.83 -14.56 -12.88
N ASN A 331 -24.83 -14.37 -12.01
CA ASN A 331 -24.75 -15.11 -10.74
C ASN A 331 -24.39 -14.28 -9.50
N ALA A 332 -23.95 -13.03 -9.68
CA ALA A 332 -23.51 -12.15 -8.60
C ALA A 332 -24.06 -10.74 -8.80
N SER A 333 -23.94 -9.92 -7.77
CA SER A 333 -24.04 -8.46 -7.83
C SER A 333 -22.66 -7.89 -7.51
N GLY A 334 -22.26 -6.85 -8.23
CA GLY A 334 -20.90 -6.30 -8.11
C GLY A 334 -20.86 -4.79 -7.99
N LEU A 335 -19.91 -4.29 -7.20
CA LEU A 335 -19.62 -2.86 -7.04
C LEU A 335 -18.10 -2.63 -7.13
N ALA A 336 -17.70 -1.66 -7.95
CA ALA A 336 -16.40 -1.02 -7.82
C ALA A 336 -16.41 -0.06 -6.63
N LEU A 337 -15.31 0.01 -5.91
CA LEU A 337 -15.14 0.86 -4.74
C LEU A 337 -14.22 2.02 -5.08
N THR A 338 -14.74 3.24 -4.95
CA THR A 338 -13.96 4.47 -5.00
C THR A 338 -13.69 4.99 -3.60
N VAL A 339 -12.45 5.38 -3.33
CA VAL A 339 -12.00 5.81 -2.00
C VAL A 339 -11.46 7.24 -2.06
N ALA A 340 -11.77 8.02 -1.04
CA ALA A 340 -11.16 9.33 -0.80
C ALA A 340 -10.92 9.54 0.71
N ASP A 341 -9.95 10.37 1.03
CA ASP A 341 -9.73 10.88 2.39
C ASP A 341 -9.16 12.32 2.33
N ARG A 342 -8.82 12.91 3.46
CA ARG A 342 -8.24 14.27 3.49
C ARG A 342 -6.90 14.42 2.74
N PHE A 343 -6.21 13.30 2.49
CA PHE A 343 -4.94 13.24 1.78
C PHE A 343 -5.11 12.93 0.29
N GLY A 344 -6.34 12.74 -0.18
CA GLY A 344 -6.64 12.80 -1.61
C GLY A 344 -7.72 11.82 -2.07
N GLN A 345 -7.90 11.77 -3.38
CA GLN A 345 -8.85 10.88 -4.06
C GLN A 345 -8.09 9.74 -4.73
N TYR A 346 -8.37 8.51 -4.33
CA TYR A 346 -7.63 7.33 -4.81
C TYR A 346 -8.25 6.70 -6.06
N GLY A 347 -9.43 7.18 -6.49
CA GLY A 347 -10.18 6.62 -7.61
C GLY A 347 -10.66 5.20 -7.32
N CYS A 348 -10.87 4.40 -8.38
CA CYS A 348 -11.28 3.00 -8.26
C CYS A 348 -10.16 2.21 -7.58
N SER A 349 -10.36 1.93 -6.29
CA SER A 349 -9.35 1.35 -5.40
C SER A 349 -9.73 -0.03 -4.90
N GLY A 350 -10.86 -0.57 -5.35
CA GLY A 350 -11.32 -1.90 -4.99
C GLY A 350 -12.53 -2.32 -5.80
N PHE A 351 -12.94 -3.58 -5.64
CA PHE A 351 -14.25 -4.05 -6.03
C PHE A 351 -14.69 -5.22 -5.16
N ALA A 352 -15.99 -5.47 -5.13
CA ALA A 352 -16.58 -6.62 -4.44
C ALA A 352 -17.61 -7.31 -5.33
N LEU A 353 -17.66 -8.65 -5.26
CA LEU A 353 -18.70 -9.46 -5.88
C LEU A 353 -19.41 -10.28 -4.80
N VAL A 354 -20.73 -10.22 -4.78
CA VAL A 354 -21.57 -10.98 -3.86
C VAL A 354 -22.49 -11.88 -4.67
N ARG A 355 -22.41 -13.19 -4.44
CA ARG A 355 -23.32 -14.16 -5.05
C ARG A 355 -24.29 -14.73 -4.02
N ALA A 356 -25.40 -15.29 -4.48
CA ALA A 356 -26.30 -16.06 -3.64
C ALA A 356 -26.00 -17.56 -3.76
N ASP A 357 -25.77 -18.24 -2.64
CA ASP A 357 -25.56 -19.69 -2.53
C ASP A 357 -26.71 -20.28 -1.70
N ALA A 358 -27.73 -20.84 -2.36
CA ALA A 358 -28.97 -21.32 -1.72
C ALA A 358 -29.62 -20.28 -0.76
N GLY A 359 -29.64 -19.00 -1.17
CA GLY A 359 -30.16 -17.88 -0.38
C GLY A 359 -29.18 -17.30 0.65
N LEU A 360 -28.01 -17.90 0.86
CA LEU A 360 -26.92 -17.32 1.64
C LEU A 360 -26.13 -16.32 0.77
N PRO A 361 -26.03 -15.04 1.15
CA PRO A 361 -25.13 -14.11 0.48
C PRO A 361 -23.68 -14.46 0.79
N VAL A 362 -22.89 -14.64 -0.26
CA VAL A 362 -21.47 -14.97 -0.20
C VAL A 362 -20.68 -13.83 -0.82
N LEU A 363 -19.86 -13.15 -0.02
CA LEU A 363 -18.80 -12.28 -0.53
C LEU A 363 -17.75 -13.17 -1.19
N ALA A 364 -17.86 -13.27 -2.52
CA ALA A 364 -17.07 -14.17 -3.35
C ALA A 364 -15.75 -13.54 -3.78
N GLU A 365 -15.77 -12.24 -4.06
CA GLU A 365 -14.58 -11.46 -4.36
C GLU A 365 -14.57 -10.20 -3.54
N PHE A 366 -13.41 -9.87 -3.00
CA PHE A 366 -13.13 -8.56 -2.41
C PHE A 366 -11.67 -8.25 -2.67
N VAL A 367 -11.44 -7.20 -3.45
CA VAL A 367 -10.13 -6.78 -3.91
C VAL A 367 -9.91 -5.32 -3.53
N LEU A 368 -8.74 -5.01 -3.00
CA LEU A 368 -8.33 -3.65 -2.67
C LEU A 368 -6.92 -3.36 -3.18
N SER A 369 -6.74 -2.18 -3.76
CA SER A 369 -5.43 -1.64 -4.11
C SER A 369 -4.57 -1.42 -2.86
N CYS A 370 -3.27 -1.67 -2.97
CA CYS A 370 -2.30 -1.41 -1.91
C CYS A 370 -2.29 0.05 -1.43
N THR A 371 -2.69 1.01 -2.28
CA THR A 371 -2.75 2.44 -1.95
C THR A 371 -3.73 2.79 -0.84
N VAL A 372 -4.77 1.98 -0.65
CA VAL A 372 -5.81 2.21 0.36
C VAL A 372 -5.75 1.25 1.55
N LEU A 373 -4.86 0.25 1.50
CA LEU A 373 -4.71 -0.72 2.58
C LEU A 373 -4.17 -0.07 3.86
N GLY A 374 -4.75 -0.46 5.00
CA GLY A 374 -4.39 0.06 6.31
C GLY A 374 -4.94 1.46 6.61
N LYS A 375 -5.66 2.07 5.66
CA LYS A 375 -6.53 3.24 5.92
C LYS A 375 -7.87 2.86 6.56
N GLN A 376 -8.09 1.57 6.84
CA GLN A 376 -9.36 0.98 7.29
C GLN A 376 -10.46 0.88 6.22
N VAL A 377 -10.10 0.88 4.94
CA VAL A 377 -11.06 0.63 3.85
C VAL A 377 -11.60 -0.79 3.93
N GLU A 378 -10.73 -1.76 4.21
CA GLU A 378 -11.08 -3.16 4.40
C GLU A 378 -12.11 -3.36 5.52
N HIS A 379 -11.95 -2.60 6.62
CA HIS A 379 -12.88 -2.61 7.74
C HIS A 379 -14.19 -1.93 7.37
N GLY A 380 -14.14 -0.75 6.73
CA GLY A 380 -15.33 0.03 6.38
C GLY A 380 -16.24 -0.70 5.40
N ALA A 381 -15.65 -1.33 4.39
CA ALA A 381 -16.39 -2.12 3.40
C ALA A 381 -17.07 -3.36 4.03
N LEU A 382 -16.37 -4.11 4.89
CA LEU A 382 -16.99 -5.27 5.56
C LEU A 382 -18.05 -4.86 6.59
N LEU A 383 -17.87 -3.72 7.27
CA LEU A 383 -18.89 -3.19 8.18
C LEU A 383 -20.15 -2.79 7.39
N ALA A 384 -20.00 -2.13 6.24
CA ALA A 384 -21.12 -1.81 5.35
C ALA A 384 -21.80 -3.10 4.84
N PHE A 385 -21.02 -4.13 4.51
CA PHE A 385 -21.56 -5.42 4.05
C PHE A 385 -22.39 -6.09 5.16
N ALA A 386 -21.90 -6.07 6.40
CA ALA A 386 -22.64 -6.55 7.56
C ALA A 386 -23.93 -5.74 7.80
N HIS A 387 -23.87 -4.41 7.71
CA HIS A 387 -25.05 -3.55 7.87
C HIS A 387 -26.12 -3.80 6.81
N ALA A 388 -25.73 -3.90 5.53
CA ALA A 388 -26.65 -4.18 4.44
C ALA A 388 -27.31 -5.57 4.60
N ALA A 389 -26.55 -6.59 5.02
CA ALA A 389 -27.10 -7.91 5.33
C ALA A 389 -28.12 -7.87 6.50
N ARG A 390 -27.84 -7.06 7.54
CA ARG A 390 -28.78 -6.85 8.66
C ARG A 390 -30.06 -6.16 8.21
N GLN A 391 -29.96 -5.13 7.38
CA GLN A 391 -31.11 -4.40 6.84
C GLN A 391 -32.00 -5.30 5.96
N ALA A 392 -31.39 -6.23 5.23
CA ALA A 392 -32.07 -7.28 4.48
C ALA A 392 -32.60 -8.45 5.33
N ALA A 393 -32.47 -8.38 6.66
CA ALA A 393 -32.91 -9.40 7.62
C ALA A 393 -32.32 -10.80 7.35
N LEU A 394 -31.08 -10.86 6.86
CA LEU A 394 -30.39 -12.11 6.56
C LEU A 394 -29.81 -12.71 7.85
N PRO A 395 -30.06 -14.01 8.15
CA PRO A 395 -29.59 -14.63 9.39
C PRO A 395 -28.08 -14.91 9.38
N ALA A 396 -27.48 -15.02 8.20
CA ALA A 396 -26.07 -15.32 8.02
C ALA A 396 -25.57 -14.72 6.69
N ILE A 397 -24.26 -14.52 6.64
CA ILE A 397 -23.47 -14.21 5.45
C ILE A 397 -22.26 -15.13 5.41
N ALA A 398 -21.65 -15.27 4.23
CA ALA A 398 -20.38 -15.97 4.09
C ALA A 398 -19.33 -15.09 3.39
N ILE A 399 -18.07 -15.34 3.72
CA ILE A 399 -16.89 -14.79 3.04
C ILE A 399 -16.08 -15.96 2.53
N ASP A 400 -15.93 -16.07 1.21
CA ASP A 400 -15.11 -17.07 0.56
C ASP A 400 -13.74 -16.48 0.24
N TYR A 401 -12.67 -17.23 0.52
CA TYR A 401 -11.31 -16.84 0.15
C TYR A 401 -10.44 -18.07 -0.10
N ALA A 402 -9.37 -17.88 -0.87
CA ALA A 402 -8.34 -18.87 -1.11
C ALA A 402 -7.03 -18.40 -0.50
N ARG A 403 -6.27 -19.29 0.14
CA ARG A 403 -4.90 -19.00 0.57
C ARG A 403 -3.97 -19.19 -0.61
N THR A 404 -3.22 -18.14 -0.92
CA THR A 404 -2.17 -18.10 -1.93
C THR A 404 -0.94 -17.45 -1.34
N ASP A 405 0.22 -17.62 -1.97
CA ASP A 405 1.46 -16.99 -1.50
C ASP A 405 1.41 -15.45 -1.58
N GLY A 406 0.54 -14.91 -2.44
CA GLY A 406 0.45 -13.47 -2.70
C GLY A 406 -0.52 -12.70 -1.81
N ASN A 407 -1.59 -13.34 -1.31
CA ASN A 407 -2.72 -12.65 -0.68
C ASN A 407 -2.75 -12.74 0.85
N GLN A 408 -1.59 -12.95 1.47
CA GLN A 408 -1.45 -13.09 2.90
C GLN A 408 -2.16 -11.97 3.71
N PRO A 409 -2.10 -10.68 3.33
CA PRO A 409 -2.85 -9.63 4.04
C PRO A 409 -4.38 -9.81 4.04
N ALA A 410 -4.98 -10.28 2.95
CA ALA A 410 -6.42 -10.56 2.91
C ALA A 410 -6.78 -11.77 3.79
N VAL A 411 -5.97 -12.83 3.74
CA VAL A 411 -6.14 -14.04 4.54
C VAL A 411 -6.07 -13.72 6.03
N GLU A 412 -5.03 -13.00 6.46
CA GLU A 412 -4.83 -12.58 7.85
C GLU A 412 -5.97 -11.69 8.34
N PHE A 413 -6.47 -10.80 7.48
CA PHE A 413 -7.59 -9.93 7.82
C PHE A 413 -8.86 -10.73 8.12
N VAL A 414 -9.25 -11.68 7.25
CA VAL A 414 -10.44 -12.51 7.48
C VAL A 414 -10.26 -13.45 8.67
N ASP A 415 -9.08 -14.07 8.82
CA ASP A 415 -8.76 -14.95 9.96
C ASP A 415 -8.83 -14.18 11.29
N ALA A 416 -8.33 -12.95 11.33
CA ALA A 416 -8.36 -12.12 12.52
C ALA A 416 -9.79 -11.72 12.92
N LEU A 417 -10.68 -11.48 11.94
CA LEU A 417 -12.09 -11.22 12.20
C LEU A 417 -12.82 -12.47 12.71
N ALA A 418 -12.54 -13.63 12.12
CA ALA A 418 -13.09 -14.91 12.56
C ALA A 418 -12.69 -15.21 14.02
N ALA A 419 -11.40 -15.05 14.34
CA ALA A 419 -10.87 -15.21 15.69
C ALA A 419 -11.49 -14.22 16.68
N GLN A 420 -11.64 -12.94 16.28
CA GLN A 420 -12.28 -11.91 17.10
C GLN A 420 -13.75 -12.22 17.39
N ALA A 421 -14.46 -12.81 16.43
CA ALA A 421 -15.86 -13.22 16.57
C ALA A 421 -16.03 -14.57 17.30
N GLY A 422 -14.95 -15.33 17.53
CA GLY A 422 -15.04 -16.70 18.04
C GLY A 422 -15.70 -17.68 17.07
N VAL A 423 -15.62 -17.42 15.76
CA VAL A 423 -16.26 -18.23 14.72
C VAL A 423 -15.21 -19.06 13.98
N ALA A 424 -15.48 -20.35 13.80
CA ALA A 424 -14.60 -21.25 13.07
C ALA A 424 -14.65 -20.96 11.56
N VAL A 425 -13.49 -21.05 10.91
CA VAL A 425 -13.36 -21.00 9.45
C VAL A 425 -13.39 -22.43 8.90
N GLU A 426 -14.30 -22.72 7.98
CA GLU A 426 -14.33 -23.97 7.24
C GLU A 426 -13.21 -23.97 6.21
N ARG A 427 -12.33 -24.99 6.23
CA ARG A 427 -11.17 -25.08 5.33
C ARG A 427 -11.22 -26.36 4.51
N ASN A 428 -11.01 -26.22 3.20
CA ASN A 428 -10.92 -27.34 2.26
C ASN A 428 -9.78 -27.07 1.26
N GLY A 429 -8.63 -27.71 1.50
CA GLY A 429 -7.40 -27.44 0.75
C GLY A 429 -6.98 -25.97 0.86
N SER A 430 -6.79 -25.31 -0.28
CA SER A 430 -6.48 -23.88 -0.33
C SER A 430 -7.69 -22.97 -0.09
N ARG A 431 -8.92 -23.49 -0.16
CA ARG A 431 -10.14 -22.69 -0.03
C ARG A 431 -10.63 -22.65 1.41
N ALA A 432 -11.19 -21.51 1.80
CA ALA A 432 -11.75 -21.27 3.11
C ALA A 432 -13.07 -20.50 3.00
N ARG A 433 -13.99 -20.79 3.92
CA ARG A 433 -15.28 -20.13 4.05
C ARG A 433 -15.50 -19.72 5.51
N LEU A 434 -15.75 -18.44 5.73
CA LEU A 434 -16.21 -17.90 7.01
C LEU A 434 -17.71 -17.66 6.91
N ARG A 435 -18.53 -18.51 7.56
CA ARG A 435 -19.96 -18.28 7.72
C ARG A 435 -20.22 -17.61 9.07
N ILE A 436 -20.82 -16.42 9.06
CA ILE A 436 -20.95 -15.59 10.27
C ILE A 436 -22.28 -14.84 10.29
N ALA A 437 -22.82 -14.59 11.49
CA ALA A 437 -23.97 -13.72 11.66
C ALA A 437 -23.59 -12.26 11.35
N PRO A 438 -24.42 -11.48 10.64
CA PRO A 438 -24.08 -10.10 10.31
C PRO A 438 -23.76 -9.21 11.53
N SER A 439 -24.41 -9.40 12.67
CA SER A 439 -24.08 -8.69 13.92
C SER A 439 -22.68 -9.05 14.42
N ALA A 440 -22.34 -10.33 14.47
CA ALA A 440 -21.03 -10.80 14.91
C ALA A 440 -19.90 -10.29 14.01
N LEU A 441 -20.12 -10.20 12.69
CA LEU A 441 -19.15 -9.58 11.78
C LEU A 441 -18.98 -8.09 12.07
N ALA A 442 -20.08 -7.35 12.25
CA ALA A 442 -20.03 -5.92 12.55
C ALA A 442 -19.27 -5.65 13.87
N ASP A 443 -19.57 -6.41 14.92
CA ASP A 443 -18.92 -6.28 16.23
C ASP A 443 -17.42 -6.62 16.14
N ALA A 444 -17.05 -7.68 15.42
CA ALA A 444 -15.65 -8.06 15.21
C ALA A 444 -14.87 -6.99 14.43
N VAL A 445 -15.49 -6.40 13.41
CA VAL A 445 -14.87 -5.31 12.63
C VAL A 445 -14.68 -4.07 13.49
N LEU A 446 -15.68 -3.66 14.27
CA LEU A 446 -15.60 -2.50 15.16
C LEU A 446 -14.59 -2.68 16.29
N ALA A 447 -14.50 -3.89 16.87
CA ALA A 447 -13.52 -4.21 17.90
C ALA A 447 -12.07 -4.08 17.42
N ARG A 448 -11.84 -4.30 16.12
CA ARG A 448 -10.51 -4.15 15.48
C ARG A 448 -10.29 -2.77 14.88
N ALA A 449 -11.31 -1.91 14.87
CA ALA A 449 -11.21 -0.60 14.27
C ALA A 449 -10.38 0.36 15.14
N LYS A 450 -9.46 1.09 14.52
CA LYS A 450 -8.64 2.12 15.18
C LYS A 450 -9.45 3.36 15.56
N ALA A 451 -10.49 3.69 14.79
CA ALA A 451 -11.49 4.72 15.13
C ALA A 451 -12.92 4.19 14.84
N PRO A 452 -13.53 3.43 15.76
CA PRO A 452 -14.80 2.73 15.51
C PRO A 452 -15.95 3.66 15.11
N GLN A 453 -16.06 4.83 15.73
CA GLN A 453 -17.12 5.80 15.43
C GLN A 453 -16.99 6.40 14.03
N ALA A 454 -15.78 6.83 13.65
CA ALA A 454 -15.52 7.36 12.32
C ALA A 454 -15.74 6.28 11.25
N LEU A 455 -15.29 5.04 11.51
CA LEU A 455 -15.51 3.92 10.63
C LEU A 455 -16.99 3.60 10.44
N ALA A 456 -17.79 3.63 11.50
CA ALA A 456 -19.23 3.40 11.43
C ALA A 456 -19.93 4.43 10.54
N ALA A 457 -19.54 5.71 10.64
CA ALA A 457 -20.07 6.76 9.77
C ALA A 457 -19.68 6.52 8.29
N THR A 458 -18.43 6.14 8.01
CA THR A 458 -17.99 5.76 6.66
C THR A 458 -18.81 4.58 6.12
N ALA A 459 -19.01 3.54 6.92
CA ALA A 459 -19.75 2.36 6.51
C ALA A 459 -21.24 2.63 6.26
N GLN A 460 -21.86 3.54 7.03
CA GLN A 460 -23.25 3.95 6.82
C GLN A 460 -23.46 4.73 5.51
N ALA A 461 -22.45 5.46 5.05
CA ALA A 461 -22.50 6.21 3.80
C ALA A 461 -22.30 5.34 2.55
N LEU A 462 -21.81 4.10 2.71
CA LEU A 462 -21.60 3.16 1.62
C LEU A 462 -22.85 2.27 1.47
N ASP A 463 -23.67 2.55 0.46
CA ASP A 463 -24.82 1.71 0.14
C ASP A 463 -24.38 0.42 -0.57
N LEU A 464 -24.51 -0.70 0.14
CA LEU A 464 -24.29 -2.05 -0.39
C LEU A 464 -25.59 -2.86 -0.51
N ALA A 465 -26.76 -2.26 -0.28
CA ALA A 465 -28.04 -2.94 -0.47
C ALA A 465 -28.22 -3.58 -1.87
N PRO A 466 -27.73 -2.95 -2.98
CA PRO A 466 -27.80 -3.56 -4.30
C PRO A 466 -27.10 -4.93 -4.41
N LEU A 467 -26.12 -5.21 -3.54
CA LEU A 467 -25.40 -6.48 -3.54
C LEU A 467 -26.24 -7.67 -3.06
N PHE A 468 -27.36 -7.41 -2.36
CA PHE A 468 -28.17 -8.45 -1.73
C PHE A 468 -29.49 -8.74 -2.46
N SER A 469 -29.81 -8.01 -3.53
CA SER A 469 -31.07 -8.12 -4.27
C SER A 469 -31.44 -9.56 -4.63
N ARG A 470 -30.48 -10.36 -5.11
CA ARG A 470 -30.70 -11.77 -5.48
C ARG A 470 -30.96 -12.68 -4.28
N SER A 471 -30.36 -12.39 -3.12
CA SER A 471 -30.54 -13.19 -1.90
C SER A 471 -31.90 -12.92 -1.26
N THR A 472 -32.36 -11.67 -1.29
CA THR A 472 -33.67 -11.29 -0.75
C THR A 472 -34.82 -11.81 -1.62
N THR A 473 -34.67 -11.86 -2.95
CA THR A 473 -35.66 -12.49 -3.83
C THR A 473 -35.85 -13.97 -3.49
N HIS A 474 -34.77 -14.72 -3.24
CA HIS A 474 -34.85 -16.13 -2.85
C HIS A 474 -35.62 -16.34 -1.53
N LEU A 475 -35.38 -15.48 -0.53
CA LEU A 475 -36.12 -15.52 0.75
C LEU A 475 -37.61 -15.22 0.59
N ALA A 476 -37.98 -14.34 -0.35
CA ALA A 476 -39.38 -14.02 -0.62
C ALA A 476 -40.13 -15.17 -1.33
N VAL A 477 -39.43 -16.00 -2.13
CA VAL A 477 -40.02 -17.16 -2.82
C VAL A 477 -40.27 -18.35 -1.88
N HIS A 478 -39.53 -18.44 -0.77
CA HIS A 478 -39.59 -19.55 0.18
C HIS A 478 -40.27 -19.23 1.53
N ARG A 479 -40.84 -18.03 1.67
CA ARG A 479 -41.80 -17.68 2.74
C ARG A 479 -43.22 -17.92 2.23
#